data_AF-A0A846CNR6-F1
#
_entry.id   AF-A0A846CNR6-F1
#
_cell.length_a   1.000
_cell.length_b   1.000
_cell.length_c   1.000
_cell.angle_alpha   90.00
_cell.angle_beta   90.00
_cell.angle_gamma   90.00
#
_symmetry.space_group_name_H-M   'P 1'
#
loop_
_entity.id
_entity.type
_entity.pdbx_description
1 polymer ?
#
loop_
_entity_poly.entity_id
_entity_poly.type
_entity_poly.pdbx_seq_one_letter_code
_entity_poly.pdbx_strand_id
1 'polypeptide(L)'
;MKTTIGLSKKERKEKIRIIAKNSGIRQEYLDLKLTDEDILEVYENLRPLQIVKPANTYNRYMLSQNTGKANKKAEVAETKANAEKERADKAESQLQQFLNPENSELLRIGRWLQNALSKVGKERAELLKEKNLVHKTDYENDVEDLKDALEEHQEIAKEIVSEGHQLQKEVDNKLDVLRHQQNMTKKYIIKHYGIDVWQKIEYFFDKKVV
;
A
#
# COMPACT_ATOMS: atom_id res chain seq x y z
N MET A 1 -88.44 -40.88 8.56
CA MET A 1 -87.48 -41.92 8.97
C MET A 1 -86.60 -42.22 7.76
N LYS A 2 -85.36 -41.73 7.73
CA LYS A 2 -84.40 -42.09 6.66
C LYS A 2 -83.77 -43.42 7.05
N THR A 3 -84.07 -44.47 6.31
CA THR A 3 -83.37 -45.76 6.38
C THR A 3 -81.92 -45.52 5.97
N THR A 4 -80.98 -45.62 6.90
CA THR A 4 -79.54 -45.58 6.58
C THR A 4 -79.20 -46.83 5.78
N ILE A 5 -78.99 -46.65 4.46
CA ILE A 5 -78.55 -47.72 3.56
C ILE A 5 -77.04 -47.83 3.72
N GLY A 6 -76.60 -48.67 4.66
CA GLY A 6 -75.18 -48.95 4.84
C GLY A 6 -74.64 -49.75 3.65
N LEU A 7 -73.63 -49.22 2.96
CA LEU A 7 -72.95 -49.95 1.89
C LEU A 7 -72.00 -50.99 2.48
N SER A 8 -71.89 -52.16 1.86
CA SER A 8 -70.82 -53.08 2.24
C SER A 8 -69.45 -52.44 1.91
N LYS A 9 -68.41 -52.76 2.69
CA LYS A 9 -67.04 -52.22 2.47
C LYS A 9 -66.54 -52.44 1.03
N LYS A 10 -66.96 -53.54 0.38
CA LYS A 10 -66.58 -53.87 -0.99
C LYS A 10 -67.31 -52.99 -2.01
N GLU A 11 -68.62 -52.80 -1.83
CA GLU A 11 -69.44 -51.94 -2.69
C GLU A 11 -69.06 -50.47 -2.55
N ARG A 12 -68.82 -50.00 -1.33
CA ARG A 12 -68.35 -48.63 -1.06
C ARG A 12 -67.06 -48.34 -1.83
N LYS A 13 -66.06 -49.21 -1.74
CA LYS A 13 -64.79 -49.08 -2.48
C LYS A 13 -64.98 -49.06 -3.99
N GLU A 14 -65.88 -49.90 -4.52
CA GLU A 14 -66.15 -49.95 -5.96
C GLU A 14 -66.84 -48.67 -6.45
N LYS A 15 -67.86 -48.18 -5.73
CA LYS A 15 -68.54 -46.92 -6.07
C LYS A 15 -67.59 -45.73 -5.97
N ILE A 16 -66.75 -45.66 -4.94
CA ILE A 16 -65.69 -44.64 -4.80
C ILE A 16 -64.71 -44.69 -5.97
N ARG A 17 -64.30 -45.89 -6.41
CA ARG A 17 -63.39 -46.04 -7.56
C ARG A 17 -64.00 -45.46 -8.83
N ILE A 18 -65.28 -45.71 -9.07
CA ILE A 18 -66.01 -45.20 -10.24
C ILE A 18 -66.19 -43.67 -10.13
N ILE A 19 -66.56 -43.15 -8.96
CA ILE A 19 -66.65 -41.70 -8.73
C ILE A 19 -65.29 -41.02 -8.92
N ALA A 20 -64.21 -41.58 -8.37
CA ALA A 20 -62.85 -41.06 -8.52
C ALA A 20 -62.44 -40.97 -9.99
N LYS A 21 -62.73 -42.02 -10.76
CA LYS A 21 -62.45 -42.05 -12.20
C LYS A 21 -63.20 -40.95 -12.96
N ASN A 22 -64.41 -40.61 -12.56
CA ASN A 22 -65.27 -39.64 -13.26
C ASN A 22 -65.12 -38.20 -12.75
N SER A 23 -64.73 -38.00 -11.50
CA SER A 23 -64.52 -36.66 -10.90
C SER A 23 -63.07 -36.19 -11.01
N GLY A 24 -62.09 -37.10 -11.12
CA GLY A 24 -60.67 -36.78 -11.03
C GLY A 24 -60.19 -36.48 -9.59
N ILE A 25 -61.02 -36.77 -8.59
CA ILE A 25 -60.66 -36.69 -7.16
C ILE A 25 -60.02 -38.02 -6.73
N ARG A 26 -59.00 -37.96 -5.88
CA ARG A 26 -58.36 -39.17 -5.36
C ARG A 26 -59.31 -39.95 -4.44
N GLN A 27 -59.24 -41.28 -4.52
CA GLN A 27 -60.11 -42.18 -3.77
C GLN A 27 -60.01 -41.96 -2.25
N GLU A 28 -58.81 -41.69 -1.74
CA GLU A 28 -58.54 -41.40 -0.33
C GLU A 28 -59.38 -40.25 0.22
N TYR A 29 -59.55 -39.17 -0.55
CA TYR A 29 -60.33 -38.01 -0.11
C TYR A 29 -61.83 -38.28 -0.14
N LEU A 30 -62.29 -39.05 -1.13
CA LEU A 30 -63.71 -39.43 -1.22
C LEU A 30 -64.09 -40.37 -0.07
N ASP A 31 -63.23 -41.33 0.26
CA ASP A 31 -63.49 -42.28 1.34
C ASP A 31 -63.47 -41.60 2.72
N LEU A 32 -62.61 -40.60 2.90
CA LEU A 32 -62.49 -39.81 4.14
C LEU A 32 -63.61 -38.77 4.33
N LYS A 33 -64.20 -38.25 3.25
CA LYS A 33 -65.08 -37.06 3.32
C LYS A 33 -66.54 -37.31 2.96
N LEU A 34 -66.89 -38.42 2.30
CA LEU A 34 -68.27 -38.70 1.90
C LEU A 34 -68.88 -39.79 2.79
N THR A 35 -70.14 -39.63 3.20
CA THR A 35 -70.88 -40.72 3.85
C THR A 35 -71.31 -41.78 2.82
N ASP A 36 -71.87 -42.91 3.27
CA ASP A 36 -72.41 -43.93 2.36
C ASP A 36 -73.55 -43.37 1.50
N GLU A 37 -74.41 -42.52 2.06
CA GLU A 37 -75.50 -41.85 1.35
C GLU A 37 -74.96 -40.90 0.27
N ASP A 38 -73.97 -40.07 0.61
CA ASP A 38 -73.35 -39.14 -0.35
C ASP A 38 -72.71 -39.89 -1.53
N ILE A 39 -72.07 -41.03 -1.25
CA ILE A 39 -71.47 -41.88 -2.29
C ILE A 39 -72.54 -42.44 -3.22
N LEU A 40 -73.68 -42.87 -2.68
CA LEU A 40 -74.80 -43.36 -3.50
C LEU A 40 -75.33 -42.26 -4.41
N GLU A 41 -75.60 -41.08 -3.84
CA GLU A 41 -76.16 -39.93 -4.58
C GLU A 41 -75.22 -39.47 -5.70
N VAL A 42 -73.92 -39.35 -5.41
CA VAL A 42 -72.91 -38.94 -6.38
C VAL A 42 -72.69 -40.02 -7.45
N TYR A 43 -72.77 -41.30 -7.08
CA TYR A 43 -72.66 -42.42 -8.00
C TYR A 43 -73.84 -42.48 -8.99
N GLU A 44 -75.05 -42.16 -8.53
CA GLU A 44 -76.24 -42.12 -9.39
C GLU A 44 -76.22 -40.91 -10.33
N ASN A 45 -75.57 -39.82 -9.92
CA ASN A 45 -75.50 -38.56 -10.68
C ASN A 45 -74.10 -38.24 -11.23
N LEU A 46 -73.44 -39.21 -11.88
CA LEU A 46 -72.06 -39.05 -12.39
C LEU A 46 -71.93 -38.16 -13.64
N ARG A 47 -73.01 -37.98 -14.41
CA ARG A 47 -72.97 -37.33 -15.73
C ARG A 47 -72.45 -35.87 -15.68
N PRO A 48 -72.90 -35.00 -14.76
CA PRO A 48 -72.33 -33.67 -14.63
C PRO A 48 -70.82 -33.67 -14.36
N LEU A 49 -70.34 -34.59 -13.50
CA LEU A 49 -68.91 -34.73 -13.19
C LEU A 49 -68.10 -35.13 -14.42
N GLN A 50 -68.63 -36.03 -15.26
CA GLN A 50 -68.00 -36.42 -16.51
C GLN A 50 -67.87 -35.24 -17.49
N ILE A 51 -68.89 -34.38 -17.58
CA ILE A 51 -68.88 -33.22 -18.48
C ILE A 51 -67.82 -32.20 -18.06
N VAL A 52 -67.70 -31.93 -16.75
CA VAL A 52 -66.76 -30.91 -16.25
C VAL A 52 -65.32 -31.43 -16.09
N LYS A 53 -65.13 -32.76 -16.01
CA LYS A 53 -63.81 -33.37 -15.77
C LYS A 53 -62.73 -32.93 -16.77
N PRO A 54 -62.96 -32.91 -18.10
CA PRO A 54 -61.94 -32.46 -19.05
C PRO A 54 -61.54 -31.00 -18.81
N ALA A 55 -62.51 -30.11 -18.57
CA ALA A 55 -62.26 -28.70 -18.28
C ALA A 55 -61.45 -28.53 -16.98
N ASN A 56 -61.80 -29.24 -15.92
CA ASN A 56 -61.05 -29.23 -14.66
C ASN A 56 -59.63 -29.79 -14.81
N THR A 57 -59.48 -30.87 -15.58
CA THR A 57 -58.16 -31.47 -15.86
C THR A 57 -57.26 -30.49 -16.59
N TYR A 58 -57.78 -29.82 -17.62
CA TYR A 58 -57.04 -28.81 -18.36
C TYR A 58 -56.71 -27.58 -17.50
N ASN A 59 -57.65 -27.11 -16.67
CA ASN A 59 -57.40 -26.00 -15.75
C ASN A 59 -56.26 -26.32 -14.77
N ARG A 60 -56.26 -27.52 -14.17
CA ARG A 60 -55.16 -27.97 -13.28
C ARG A 60 -53.83 -28.06 -14.02
N TYR A 61 -53.83 -28.54 -15.26
CA TYR A 61 -52.63 -28.55 -16.09
C TYR A 61 -52.10 -27.13 -16.34
N MET A 62 -52.97 -26.19 -16.74
CA MET A 62 -52.58 -24.80 -17.00
C MET A 62 -52.09 -24.07 -15.76
N LEU A 63 -52.72 -24.31 -14.59
CA LEU A 63 -52.23 -23.80 -13.30
C LEU A 63 -50.82 -24.32 -13.01
N SER A 64 -50.58 -25.62 -13.16
CA SER A 64 -49.24 -26.20 -12.96
C SER A 64 -48.19 -25.57 -13.89
N GLN A 65 -48.52 -25.39 -15.17
CA GLN A 65 -47.64 -24.73 -16.14
C GLN A 65 -47.35 -23.27 -15.77
N ASN A 66 -48.37 -22.51 -15.35
CA ASN A 66 -48.22 -21.11 -14.97
C ASN A 66 -47.41 -20.96 -13.68
N THR A 67 -47.66 -21.81 -12.67
CA THR A 67 -46.84 -21.85 -11.45
C THR A 67 -45.40 -22.22 -11.75
N GLY A 68 -45.17 -23.21 -12.63
CA GLY A 68 -43.82 -23.56 -13.07
C GLY A 68 -43.09 -22.41 -13.77
N LYS A 69 -43.78 -21.64 -14.62
CA LYS A 69 -43.22 -20.44 -15.25
C LYS A 69 -42.95 -19.32 -14.24
N ALA A 70 -43.85 -19.10 -13.28
CA ALA A 70 -43.68 -18.10 -12.24
C ALA A 70 -42.47 -18.42 -11.34
N ASN A 71 -42.35 -19.68 -10.91
CA ASN A 71 -41.23 -20.14 -10.09
C ASN A 71 -39.89 -19.99 -10.82
N LYS A 72 -39.81 -20.37 -12.11
CA LYS A 72 -38.60 -20.15 -12.92
C LYS A 72 -38.26 -18.66 -13.04
N LYS A 73 -39.25 -17.78 -13.20
CA LYS A 73 -39.01 -16.33 -13.24
C LYS A 73 -38.50 -15.81 -11.89
N ALA A 74 -39.05 -16.30 -10.78
CA ALA A 74 -38.61 -15.93 -9.44
C ALA A 74 -37.15 -16.34 -9.20
N GLU A 75 -36.77 -17.57 -9.58
CA GLU A 75 -35.39 -18.07 -9.47
C GLU A 75 -34.39 -17.24 -10.29
N VAL A 76 -34.76 -16.87 -11.52
CA VAL A 76 -33.93 -15.98 -12.36
C VAL A 76 -33.83 -14.57 -11.76
N ALA A 77 -34.89 -14.07 -11.12
CA ALA A 77 -34.85 -12.76 -10.46
C ALA A 77 -33.96 -12.78 -9.21
N GLU A 78 -34.05 -13.84 -8.40
CA GLU A 78 -33.24 -14.02 -7.20
C GLU A 78 -31.75 -14.14 -7.53
N THR A 79 -31.39 -14.94 -8.55
CA THR A 79 -29.99 -15.06 -9.00
C THR A 79 -29.43 -13.73 -9.51
N LYS A 80 -30.23 -12.93 -10.23
CA LYS A 80 -29.83 -11.58 -10.65
C LYS A 80 -29.65 -10.63 -9.47
N ALA A 81 -30.57 -10.63 -8.52
CA ALA A 81 -30.48 -9.78 -7.33
C ALA A 81 -29.24 -10.11 -6.49
N ASN A 82 -28.92 -11.39 -6.32
CA ASN A 82 -27.71 -11.83 -5.63
C ASN A 82 -26.44 -11.39 -6.37
N ALA A 83 -26.40 -11.54 -7.70
CA ALA A 83 -25.27 -11.09 -8.50
C ALA A 83 -25.07 -9.56 -8.47
N GLU A 84 -26.16 -8.78 -8.45
CA GLU A 84 -26.10 -7.32 -8.30
C GLU A 84 -25.60 -6.93 -6.91
N LYS A 85 -26.07 -7.61 -5.86
CA LYS A 85 -25.59 -7.38 -4.49
C LYS A 85 -24.09 -7.65 -4.37
N GLU A 86 -23.61 -8.79 -4.89
CA GLU A 86 -22.17 -9.10 -4.89
C GLU A 86 -21.34 -8.05 -5.65
N ARG A 87 -21.87 -7.49 -6.75
CA ARG A 87 -21.20 -6.41 -7.47
C ARG A 87 -21.16 -5.12 -6.66
N ALA A 88 -22.25 -4.78 -5.98
CA ALA A 88 -22.31 -3.61 -5.10
C ALA A 88 -21.31 -3.74 -3.94
N ASP A 89 -21.28 -4.89 -3.28
CA ASP A 89 -20.35 -5.16 -2.16
C ASP A 89 -18.88 -5.06 -2.61
N LYS A 90 -18.55 -5.57 -3.81
CA LYS A 90 -17.21 -5.44 -4.40
C LYS A 90 -16.86 -3.98 -4.72
N ALA A 91 -17.78 -3.23 -5.31
CA ALA A 91 -17.57 -1.83 -5.64
C ALA A 91 -17.37 -0.99 -4.37
N GLU A 92 -18.14 -1.25 -3.31
CA GLU A 92 -17.97 -0.59 -2.01
C GLU A 92 -16.61 -0.91 -1.38
N SER A 93 -16.19 -2.19 -1.39
CA SER A 93 -14.87 -2.58 -0.91
C SER A 93 -13.74 -1.89 -1.67
N GLN A 94 -13.83 -1.81 -3.00
CA GLN A 94 -12.85 -1.11 -3.83
C GLN A 94 -12.83 0.40 -3.55
N LEU A 95 -14.00 1.02 -3.36
CA LEU A 95 -14.11 2.43 -3.00
C LEU A 95 -13.45 2.70 -1.64
N GLN A 96 -13.72 1.85 -0.64
CA GLN A 96 -13.09 1.97 0.68
C GLN A 96 -11.56 1.83 0.60
N GLN A 97 -11.04 0.92 -0.23
CA GLN A 97 -9.60 0.79 -0.46
C GLN A 97 -9.00 2.04 -1.13
N PHE A 98 -9.71 2.63 -2.09
CA PHE A 98 -9.27 3.84 -2.78
C PHE A 98 -9.30 5.08 -1.88
N LEU A 99 -10.32 5.20 -1.04
CA LEU A 99 -10.47 6.30 -0.08
C LEU A 99 -9.53 6.18 1.12
N ASN A 100 -8.97 4.99 1.38
CA ASN A 100 -8.02 4.81 2.47
C ASN A 100 -6.73 5.62 2.20
N PRO A 101 -6.41 6.63 3.02
CA PRO A 101 -5.21 7.45 2.84
C PRO A 101 -3.91 6.64 2.88
N GLU A 102 -3.89 5.48 3.55
CA GLU A 102 -2.70 4.62 3.62
C GLU A 102 -2.36 3.96 2.27
N ASN A 103 -3.37 3.72 1.44
CA ASN A 103 -3.19 3.16 0.10
C ASN A 103 -2.89 4.22 -0.95
N SER A 104 -3.02 5.51 -0.61
CA SER A 104 -2.76 6.60 -1.55
C SER A 104 -1.28 6.63 -1.93
N GLU A 105 -1.00 6.39 -3.21
CA GLU A 105 0.37 6.50 -3.73
C GLU A 105 0.94 7.89 -3.55
N LEU A 106 0.10 8.92 -3.69
CA LEU A 106 0.50 10.32 -3.50
C LEU A 106 0.93 10.59 -2.06
N LEU A 107 0.17 10.10 -1.07
CA LEU A 107 0.55 10.24 0.34
C LEU A 107 1.78 9.39 0.69
N ARG A 108 1.91 8.20 0.11
CA ARG A 108 3.12 7.37 0.25
C ARG A 108 4.35 8.09 -0.27
N ILE A 109 4.27 8.65 -1.49
CA ILE A 109 5.35 9.44 -2.09
C ILE A 109 5.62 10.69 -1.27
N GLY A 110 4.58 11.40 -0.80
CA GLY A 110 4.71 12.59 0.04
C GLY A 110 5.42 12.30 1.36
N ARG A 111 5.00 11.24 2.08
CA ARG A 111 5.68 10.78 3.31
C ARG A 111 7.12 10.37 3.05
N TRP A 112 7.36 9.64 1.96
CA TRP A 112 8.71 9.26 1.56
C TRP A 112 9.59 10.48 1.27
N LEU A 113 9.07 11.47 0.53
CA LEU A 113 9.80 12.69 0.19
C LEU A 113 10.08 13.53 1.43
N GLN A 114 9.10 13.67 2.32
CA GLN A 114 9.26 14.34 3.61
C GLN A 114 10.36 13.66 4.44
N ASN A 115 10.36 12.33 4.49
CA ASN A 115 11.41 11.56 5.18
C ASN A 115 12.78 11.79 4.54
N ALA A 116 12.89 11.70 3.20
CA ALA A 116 14.13 11.95 2.48
C ALA A 116 14.67 13.36 2.75
N LEU A 117 13.82 14.40 2.68
CA LEU A 117 14.20 15.79 2.90
C LEU A 117 14.52 16.11 4.37
N SER A 118 14.02 15.31 5.31
CA SER A 118 14.37 15.46 6.74
C SER A 118 15.80 15.01 7.07
N LYS A 119 16.45 14.26 6.17
CA LYS A 119 17.85 13.79 6.30
C LYS A 119 18.85 14.81 5.76
N VAL A 120 20.12 14.68 6.14
CA VAL A 120 21.20 15.60 5.75
C VAL A 120 22.38 14.85 5.13
N GLY A 121 23.04 15.46 4.14
CA GLY A 121 24.28 14.94 3.54
C GLY A 121 24.09 13.66 2.72
N LYS A 122 24.94 12.66 2.96
CA LYS A 122 24.99 11.41 2.19
C LYS A 122 23.72 10.57 2.31
N GLU A 123 23.11 10.49 3.49
CA GLU A 123 21.86 9.73 3.70
C GLU A 123 20.71 10.27 2.83
N ARG A 124 20.59 11.60 2.72
CA ARG A 124 19.59 12.23 1.84
C ARG A 124 19.88 11.91 0.38
N ALA A 125 21.14 12.00 -0.03
CA ALA A 125 21.55 11.76 -1.40
C ALA A 125 21.28 10.31 -1.84
N GLU A 126 21.55 9.33 -0.98
CA GLU A 126 21.26 7.92 -1.25
C GLU A 126 19.75 7.68 -1.40
N LEU A 127 18.92 8.20 -0.49
CA LEU A 127 17.47 8.07 -0.57
C LEU A 127 16.92 8.71 -1.85
N LEU A 128 17.32 9.94 -2.16
CA LEU A 128 16.84 10.63 -3.37
C LEU A 128 17.33 9.96 -4.66
N LYS A 129 18.50 9.30 -4.63
CA LYS A 129 19.05 8.51 -5.73
C LYS A 129 18.19 7.28 -6.04
N GLU A 130 17.57 6.63 -5.05
CA GLU A 130 16.63 5.51 -5.27
C GLU A 130 15.47 5.86 -6.21
N LYS A 131 15.10 7.15 -6.30
CA LYS A 131 14.03 7.66 -7.18
C LYS A 131 14.54 8.47 -8.37
N ASN A 132 15.84 8.41 -8.67
CA ASN A 132 16.48 9.22 -9.73
C ASN A 132 16.25 10.74 -9.56
N LEU A 133 16.11 11.22 -8.31
CA LEU A 133 15.90 12.65 -8.01
C LEU A 133 17.21 13.39 -7.68
N VAL A 134 18.35 12.72 -7.80
CA VAL A 134 19.67 13.33 -7.74
C VAL A 134 20.39 13.02 -9.03
N HIS A 135 20.84 14.04 -9.74
CA HIS A 135 21.78 13.87 -10.83
C HIS A 135 23.12 13.47 -10.25
N LYS A 136 23.47 12.19 -10.43
CA LYS A 136 24.70 11.57 -9.94
C LYS A 136 25.95 12.34 -10.39
N THR A 137 25.91 12.93 -11.58
CA THR A 137 26.96 13.76 -12.18
C THR A 137 27.26 15.02 -11.36
N ASP A 138 26.24 15.71 -10.86
CA ASP A 138 26.45 17.00 -10.19
C ASP A 138 27.16 16.80 -8.85
N TYR A 139 26.78 15.75 -8.13
CA TYR A 139 27.39 15.41 -6.84
C TYR A 139 28.78 14.77 -6.98
N GLU A 140 29.02 13.98 -8.02
CA GLU A 140 30.32 13.34 -8.24
C GLU A 140 31.34 14.36 -8.76
N ASN A 141 30.94 15.24 -9.69
CA ASN A 141 31.78 16.31 -10.20
C ASN A 141 32.13 17.33 -9.10
N ASP A 142 31.15 17.79 -8.31
CA ASP A 142 31.42 18.74 -7.22
C ASP A 142 32.39 18.14 -6.17
N VAL A 143 32.30 16.83 -5.92
CA VAL A 143 33.21 16.14 -5.00
C VAL A 143 34.59 15.91 -5.59
N GLU A 144 34.68 15.69 -6.91
CA GLU A 144 35.95 15.55 -7.64
C GLU A 144 36.67 16.91 -7.72
N ASP A 145 35.98 17.97 -8.13
CA ASP A 145 36.50 19.34 -8.17
C ASP A 145 37.02 19.81 -6.80
N LEU A 146 36.30 19.48 -5.72
CA LEU A 146 36.73 19.79 -4.36
C LEU A 146 37.94 18.99 -3.91
N LYS A 147 38.12 17.75 -4.40
CA LYS A 147 39.31 16.95 -4.10
C LYS A 147 40.52 17.49 -4.84
N ASP A 148 40.37 17.81 -6.12
CA ASP A 148 41.44 18.36 -6.94
C ASP A 148 41.91 19.70 -6.36
N ALA A 149 40.98 20.58 -5.99
CA ALA A 149 41.31 21.83 -5.31
C ALA A 149 42.02 21.60 -3.96
N LEU A 150 41.64 20.56 -3.20
CA LEU A 150 42.30 20.23 -1.93
C LEU A 150 43.72 19.72 -2.14
N GLU A 151 43.95 18.89 -3.17
CA GLU A 151 45.28 18.40 -3.53
C GLU A 151 46.18 19.53 -3.99
N GLU A 152 45.69 20.41 -4.86
CA GLU A 152 46.41 21.63 -5.29
C GLU A 152 46.80 22.50 -4.09
N HIS A 153 45.86 22.76 -3.18
CA HIS A 153 46.14 23.51 -1.95
C HIS A 153 47.18 22.83 -1.05
N GLN A 154 47.19 21.49 -0.99
CA GLN A 154 48.22 20.76 -0.23
C GLN A 154 49.60 20.86 -0.87
N GLU A 155 49.69 20.85 -2.20
CA GLU A 155 50.95 21.04 -2.91
C GLU A 155 51.50 22.45 -2.71
N ILE A 156 50.66 23.48 -2.87
CA ILE A 156 51.01 24.87 -2.60
C ILE A 156 51.49 25.03 -1.15
N ALA A 157 50.80 24.42 -0.18
CA ALA A 157 51.20 24.47 1.22
C ALA A 157 52.58 23.83 1.45
N LYS A 158 52.89 22.70 0.79
CA LYS A 158 54.22 22.07 0.87
C LYS A 158 55.31 22.95 0.26
N GLU A 159 55.03 23.60 -0.86
CA GLU A 159 55.95 24.52 -1.52
C GLU A 159 56.27 25.72 -0.62
N ILE A 160 55.24 26.39 -0.07
CA ILE A 160 55.40 27.52 0.87
C ILE A 160 56.24 27.11 2.09
N VAL A 161 56.00 25.92 2.65
CA VAL A 161 56.78 25.42 3.78
C VAL A 161 58.25 25.18 3.40
N SER A 162 58.50 24.62 2.21
CA SER A 162 59.84 24.41 1.68
C SER A 162 60.59 25.73 1.47
N GLU A 163 59.94 26.71 0.83
CA GLU A 163 60.49 28.05 0.64
C GLU A 163 60.78 28.74 1.98
N GLY A 164 59.86 28.64 2.95
CA GLY A 164 60.04 29.14 4.30
C GLY A 164 61.27 28.54 4.99
N HIS A 165 61.50 27.23 4.85
CA HIS A 165 62.70 26.57 5.38
C HIS A 165 63.99 27.03 4.70
N GLN A 166 63.98 27.27 3.39
CA GLN A 166 65.14 27.81 2.69
C GLN A 166 65.46 29.23 3.16
N LEU A 167 64.45 30.09 3.26
CA LEU A 167 64.61 31.46 3.74
C LEU A 167 65.13 31.49 5.18
N GLN A 168 64.60 30.63 6.05
CA GLN A 168 65.08 30.48 7.42
C GLN A 168 66.59 30.14 7.45
N LYS A 169 67.01 29.18 6.62
CA LYS A 169 68.42 28.78 6.53
C LYS A 169 69.31 29.93 6.03
N GLU A 170 68.84 30.72 5.07
CA GLU A 170 69.59 31.90 4.61
C GLU A 170 69.74 32.97 5.70
N VAL A 171 68.67 33.22 6.47
CA VAL A 171 68.69 34.16 7.59
C VAL A 171 69.64 33.67 8.68
N ASP A 172 69.60 32.39 9.04
CA ASP A 172 70.49 31.79 10.03
C ASP A 172 71.97 31.91 9.61
N ASN A 173 72.28 31.60 8.35
CA ASN A 173 73.63 31.77 7.81
C ASN A 173 74.11 33.22 7.88
N LYS A 174 73.26 34.19 7.51
CA LYS A 174 73.59 35.62 7.61
C LYS A 174 73.81 36.04 9.06
N LEU A 175 72.97 35.57 9.97
CA LEU A 175 73.07 35.84 11.40
C LEU A 175 74.37 35.29 11.99
N ASP A 176 74.79 34.09 11.59
CA ASP A 176 76.06 33.50 12.01
C ASP A 176 77.27 34.27 11.48
N VAL A 177 77.24 34.71 10.22
CA VAL A 177 78.29 35.58 9.65
C VAL A 177 78.38 36.89 10.42
N LEU A 178 77.25 37.53 10.71
CA LEU A 178 77.21 38.78 11.48
C LEU A 178 77.74 38.60 12.90
N ARG A 179 77.34 37.51 13.58
CA ARG A 179 77.88 37.15 14.91
C ARG A 179 79.40 36.94 14.87
N HIS A 180 79.91 36.29 13.82
CA HIS A 180 81.34 36.10 13.63
C HIS A 180 82.06 37.44 13.43
N GLN A 181 81.56 38.29 12.55
CA GLN A 181 82.11 39.63 12.29
C GLN A 181 82.09 40.51 13.55
N GLN A 182 80.99 40.48 14.31
CA GLN A 182 80.87 41.17 15.58
C GLN A 182 81.93 40.69 16.59
N ASN A 183 82.13 39.38 16.71
CA ASN A 183 83.14 38.81 17.60
C ASN A 183 84.56 39.19 17.18
N MET A 184 84.86 39.17 15.87
CA MET A 184 86.16 39.61 15.35
C MET A 184 86.42 41.09 15.64
N THR A 185 85.41 41.93 15.45
CA THR A 185 85.45 43.37 15.77
C THR A 185 85.66 43.59 17.26
N LYS A 186 84.94 42.86 18.12
CA LYS A 186 85.12 42.87 19.58
C LYS A 186 86.56 42.54 19.97
N LYS A 187 87.10 41.44 19.44
CA LYS A 187 88.49 41.02 19.70
C LYS A 187 89.50 42.08 19.25
N TYR A 188 89.29 42.68 18.09
CA TYR A 188 90.16 43.74 17.57
C TYR A 188 90.14 44.97 18.49
N ILE A 189 88.96 45.45 18.88
CA ILE A 189 88.82 46.61 19.76
C ILE A 189 89.47 46.35 21.12
N ILE A 190 89.19 45.20 21.74
CA ILE A 190 89.78 44.84 23.03
C ILE A 190 91.31 44.80 22.96
N LYS A 191 91.86 44.21 21.88
CA LYS A 191 93.32 44.10 21.68
C LYS A 191 94.01 45.45 21.54
N HIS A 192 93.39 46.40 20.83
CA HIS A 192 94.04 47.67 20.46
C HIS A 192 93.67 48.86 21.36
N TYR A 193 92.48 48.85 21.96
CA TYR A 193 91.93 49.99 22.71
C TYR A 193 91.53 49.63 24.15
N GLY A 194 91.68 48.37 24.56
CA GLY A 194 91.34 47.89 25.90
C GLY A 194 89.86 47.53 26.07
N ILE A 195 89.56 46.80 27.14
CA ILE A 195 88.22 46.27 27.40
C ILE A 195 87.19 47.34 27.79
N ASP A 196 87.63 48.41 28.46
CA ASP A 196 86.76 49.51 28.91
C ASP A 196 86.13 50.27 27.72
N VAL A 197 86.86 50.37 26.60
CA VAL A 197 86.36 51.00 25.37
C VAL A 197 85.29 50.13 24.73
N TRP A 198 85.48 48.80 24.69
CA TRP A 198 84.44 47.88 24.21
C TRP A 198 83.18 47.94 25.07
N GLN A 199 83.30 47.94 26.40
CA GLN A 199 82.14 48.02 27.30
C GLN A 199 81.34 49.32 27.12
N LYS A 200 82.01 50.45 26.87
CA LYS A 200 81.33 51.70 26.52
C LYS A 200 80.57 51.58 25.20
N ILE A 201 81.18 50.98 24.17
CA ILE A 201 80.55 50.77 22.86
C ILE A 201 79.33 49.85 22.99
N GLU A 202 79.47 48.72 23.68
CA GLU A 202 78.41 47.73 23.94
C GLU A 202 77.22 48.38 24.68
N TYR A 203 77.49 49.20 25.70
CA TYR A 203 76.47 49.97 26.41
C TYR A 203 75.66 50.92 25.50
N PHE A 204 76.28 51.52 24.49
CA PHE A 204 75.58 52.40 23.53
C PHE A 204 74.74 51.63 22.51
N PHE A 205 75.13 50.41 22.16
CA PHE A 205 74.34 49.56 21.27
C PHE A 205 73.13 48.96 21.99
N ASP A 206 73.29 48.48 23.23
CA ASP A 206 72.19 47.90 24.01
C ASP A 206 71.09 48.93 24.35
N LYS A 207 71.46 50.21 24.56
CA LYS A 207 70.49 51.29 24.82
C LYS A 207 69.64 51.71 23.60
N LYS A 208 70.02 51.30 22.39
CA LYS A 208 69.27 51.61 21.16
C LYS A 208 68.32 50.48 20.71
N VAL A 209 68.29 49.35 21.44
CA VAL A 209 67.48 48.15 21.08
C VAL A 209 66.23 48.01 21.98
N VAL A 210 65.79 49.08 22.65
CA VAL A 210 64.45 49.19 23.28
C VAL A 210 63.50 49.94 22.35
#